data_AF-A0A8I1DSS1-F1
#
_entry.id   AF-A0A8I1DSS1-F1
#
_cell.length_a   1.000
_cell.length_b   1.000
_cell.length_c   1.000
_cell.angle_alpha   90.00
_cell.angle_beta   90.00
_cell.angle_gamma   90.00
#
_symmetry.space_group_name_H-M   'P 1'
#
loop_
_entity.id
_entity.type
_entity.pdbx_description
1 polymer ?
#
loop_
_entity_poly.entity_id
_entity_poly.type
_entity_poly.pdbx_seq_one_letter_code
_entity_poly.pdbx_strand_id
1 'polypeptide(L)'
;MAVHDLTDQIRQEKVAERYPPLFKRLPDRLFAPLASANRFQYWTLLCVLHAKRFGPEAPLPPSTGFLMREITADIAEELQYQDWTPEGDDVTPATPLAIRAIMVFNRLRDAGWIRVDRVGVREMVTMAPAVAQFMNRLVEFAHTGPEFVSGKIRSIEANLKLLLDESTDGASLQEAARQSRALLEHVRIAGTNVRDLMLEIGRVDATGEFVRRFFDDYVERMFIGDYKELRTREHPLARRQEILRMVAHIQQTQDLRARLIQWYLEKQAGRDPTRAEAMFERDIQKVEDLRRIDEYLDRLDDEIRRANKLALAYLDYRLRAARPLDELINQAADFGDGDQSFRRT
;
A
#
# COMPACT_ATOMS: atom_id res chain seq x y z
N MET A 1 -7.78 -44.61 -5.86
CA MET A 1 -7.51 -43.28 -6.46
C MET A 1 -8.67 -42.31 -6.29
N ALA A 2 -9.91 -42.64 -6.69
CA ALA A 2 -11.06 -41.71 -6.62
C ALA A 2 -11.43 -41.20 -5.21
N VAL A 3 -11.21 -41.97 -4.15
CA VAL A 3 -11.57 -41.58 -2.76
C VAL A 3 -10.60 -40.53 -2.17
N HIS A 4 -9.32 -40.58 -2.56
CA HIS A 4 -8.32 -39.62 -2.07
C HIS A 4 -8.58 -38.23 -2.69
N ASP A 5 -8.91 -38.22 -3.98
CA ASP A 5 -9.25 -37.01 -4.75
C ASP A 5 -10.53 -36.33 -4.22
N LEU A 6 -11.55 -37.11 -3.86
CA LEU A 6 -12.78 -36.58 -3.24
C LEU A 6 -12.53 -36.01 -1.83
N THR A 7 -11.63 -36.65 -1.06
CA THR A 7 -11.27 -36.18 0.29
C THR A 7 -10.50 -34.87 0.23
N ASP A 8 -9.60 -34.72 -0.76
CA ASP A 8 -8.86 -33.49 -0.99
C ASP A 8 -9.75 -32.36 -1.54
N GLN A 9 -10.70 -32.66 -2.43
CA GLN A 9 -11.71 -31.69 -2.88
C GLN A 9 -12.57 -31.16 -1.73
N ILE A 10 -13.14 -32.03 -0.89
CA ILE A 10 -13.94 -31.63 0.27
C ILE A 10 -13.11 -30.80 1.25
N ARG A 11 -11.82 -31.13 1.43
CA ARG A 11 -10.92 -30.35 2.30
C ARG A 11 -10.62 -28.97 1.71
N GLN A 12 -10.37 -28.88 0.40
CA GLN A 12 -10.16 -27.61 -0.29
C GLN A 12 -11.43 -26.75 -0.29
N GLU A 13 -12.61 -27.34 -0.41
CA GLU A 13 -13.90 -26.64 -0.30
C GLU A 13 -14.11 -26.08 1.10
N LYS A 14 -13.88 -26.87 2.16
CA LYS A 14 -13.95 -26.38 3.55
C LYS A 14 -12.91 -25.30 3.87
N VAL A 15 -11.72 -25.36 3.28
CA VAL A 15 -10.72 -24.29 3.42
C VAL A 15 -11.17 -23.05 2.64
N ALA A 16 -11.75 -23.21 1.46
CA ALA A 16 -12.28 -22.11 0.65
C ALA A 16 -13.47 -21.40 1.31
N GLU A 17 -14.28 -22.12 2.10
CA GLU A 17 -15.34 -21.55 2.95
C GLU A 17 -14.77 -20.64 4.05
N ARG A 18 -13.57 -20.96 4.55
CA ARG A 18 -12.90 -20.18 5.60
C ARG A 18 -12.06 -19.02 5.04
N TYR A 19 -11.44 -19.21 3.87
CA TYR A 19 -10.58 -18.23 3.22
C TYR A 19 -10.80 -18.24 1.70
N PRO A 20 -11.14 -17.10 1.07
CA PRO A 20 -11.31 -17.03 -0.38
C PRO A 20 -10.04 -17.47 -1.13
N PRO A 21 -10.11 -18.44 -2.06
CA PRO A 21 -8.92 -18.95 -2.74
C PRO A 21 -8.44 -17.98 -3.83
N LEU A 22 -7.27 -17.35 -3.59
CA LEU A 22 -6.69 -16.34 -4.48
C LEU A 22 -6.48 -16.84 -5.92
N PHE A 23 -5.92 -18.04 -6.08
CA PHE A 23 -5.58 -18.62 -7.39
C PHE A 23 -6.79 -19.22 -8.15
N LYS A 24 -8.01 -19.17 -7.58
CA LYS A 24 -9.22 -19.30 -8.41
C LYS A 24 -9.51 -18.03 -9.20
N ARG A 25 -8.91 -16.89 -8.83
CA ARG A 25 -9.11 -15.57 -9.47
C ARG A 25 -7.90 -15.10 -10.27
N LEU A 26 -6.70 -15.54 -9.90
CA LEU A 26 -5.44 -15.14 -10.52
C LEU A 26 -4.72 -16.34 -11.16
N PRO A 27 -3.98 -16.14 -12.26
CA PRO A 27 -3.15 -17.19 -12.84
C PRO A 27 -2.10 -17.73 -11.85
N ASP A 28 -1.87 -19.04 -11.86
CA ASP A 28 -0.94 -19.72 -10.93
C ASP A 28 0.49 -19.17 -10.99
N ARG A 29 0.94 -18.78 -12.19
CA ARG A 29 2.31 -18.30 -12.43
C ARG A 29 2.43 -16.77 -12.44
N LEU A 30 1.39 -16.05 -12.01
CA LEU A 30 1.36 -14.58 -12.07
C LEU A 30 2.57 -13.94 -11.38
N PHE A 31 3.02 -14.48 -10.24
CA PHE A 31 4.16 -13.93 -9.51
C PHE A 31 5.54 -14.29 -10.09
N ALA A 32 5.63 -15.17 -11.09
CA ALA A 32 6.92 -15.65 -11.59
C ALA A 32 7.87 -14.58 -12.14
N PRO A 33 7.41 -13.50 -12.82
CA PRO A 33 8.28 -12.38 -13.17
C PRO A 33 8.73 -11.58 -11.93
N LEU A 34 7.83 -11.35 -10.98
CA LEU A 34 8.09 -10.59 -9.75
C LEU A 34 8.93 -11.36 -8.70
N ALA A 35 9.13 -12.67 -8.89
CA ALA A 35 10.02 -13.50 -8.08
C ALA A 35 11.39 -13.72 -8.73
N SER A 36 11.66 -13.13 -9.89
CA SER A 36 12.88 -13.36 -10.67
C SER A 36 14.05 -12.47 -10.24
N ALA A 37 15.21 -12.67 -10.88
CA ALA A 37 16.36 -11.79 -10.76
C ALA A 37 16.01 -10.35 -11.19
N ASN A 38 15.17 -10.19 -12.22
CA ASN A 38 14.73 -8.90 -12.76
C ASN A 38 13.42 -8.40 -12.13
N ARG A 39 13.07 -8.81 -10.91
CA ARG A 39 11.79 -8.47 -10.26
C ARG A 39 11.49 -6.97 -10.21
N PHE A 40 12.50 -6.12 -10.01
CA PHE A 40 12.34 -4.67 -9.96
C PHE A 40 12.02 -4.12 -11.35
N GLN A 41 12.70 -4.61 -12.38
CA GLN A 41 12.48 -4.24 -13.77
C GLN A 41 11.10 -4.69 -14.27
N TYR A 42 10.70 -5.93 -13.94
CA TYR A 42 9.35 -6.41 -14.24
C TYR A 42 8.27 -5.59 -13.52
N TRP A 43 8.50 -5.19 -12.27
CA TRP A 43 7.58 -4.32 -11.55
C TRP A 43 7.42 -2.98 -12.26
N THR A 44 8.53 -2.28 -12.56
CA THR A 44 8.50 -1.01 -13.28
C THR A 44 7.82 -1.14 -14.64
N LEU A 45 8.16 -2.17 -15.40
CA LEU A 45 7.55 -2.44 -16.71
C LEU A 45 6.05 -2.66 -16.61
N LEU A 46 5.58 -3.44 -15.63
CA LEU A 46 4.16 -3.66 -15.40
C LEU A 46 3.45 -2.35 -15.06
N CYS A 47 4.05 -1.49 -14.22
CA CYS A 47 3.51 -0.17 -13.90
C CYS A 47 3.36 0.71 -15.15
N VAL A 48 4.38 0.75 -16.00
CA VAL A 48 4.35 1.54 -17.26
C VAL A 48 3.27 1.01 -18.20
N LEU A 49 3.24 -0.29 -18.47
CA LEU A 49 2.22 -0.89 -19.34
C LEU A 49 0.81 -0.67 -18.78
N HIS A 50 0.65 -0.80 -17.47
CA HIS A 50 -0.61 -0.53 -16.80
C HIS A 50 -1.02 0.94 -16.98
N ALA A 51 -0.17 1.91 -16.64
CA ALA A 51 -0.48 3.34 -16.80
C ALA A 51 -0.76 3.73 -18.26
N LYS A 52 -0.01 3.19 -19.22
CA LYS A 52 -0.11 3.55 -20.64
C LYS A 52 -1.30 2.89 -21.35
N ARG A 53 -1.72 1.68 -20.94
CA ARG A 53 -2.65 0.83 -21.73
C ARG A 53 -3.80 0.20 -20.95
N PHE A 54 -3.55 -0.34 -19.75
CA PHE A 54 -4.49 -1.27 -19.09
C PHE A 54 -5.14 -0.73 -17.82
N GLY A 55 -4.65 0.39 -17.31
CA GLY A 55 -5.08 1.03 -16.08
C GLY A 55 -6.22 2.03 -16.29
N PRO A 56 -6.81 2.53 -15.19
CA PRO A 56 -7.95 3.44 -15.23
C PRO A 56 -7.60 4.82 -15.83
N GLU A 57 -6.33 5.23 -15.74
CA GLU A 57 -5.82 6.49 -16.28
C GLU A 57 -5.38 6.38 -17.74
N ALA A 58 -5.32 5.16 -18.29
CA ALA A 58 -4.97 4.94 -19.68
C ALA A 58 -6.10 5.43 -20.60
N PRO A 59 -5.78 5.85 -21.85
CA PRO A 59 -6.79 6.10 -22.85
C PRO A 59 -7.71 4.89 -23.03
N LEU A 60 -8.99 5.14 -23.35
CA LEU A 60 -9.98 4.09 -23.54
C LEU A 60 -9.43 3.01 -24.51
N PRO A 61 -9.26 1.76 -24.06
CA PRO A 61 -8.65 0.73 -24.88
C PRO A 61 -9.57 0.37 -26.06
N PRO A 62 -9.02 -0.08 -27.19
CA PRO A 62 -9.84 -0.63 -28.26
C PRO A 62 -10.65 -1.83 -27.76
N SER A 63 -11.87 -1.99 -28.28
CA SER A 63 -12.80 -3.06 -27.85
C SER A 63 -12.24 -4.48 -27.99
N THR A 64 -11.26 -4.65 -28.87
CA THR A 64 -10.61 -5.94 -29.15
C THR A 64 -9.21 -6.06 -28.56
N GLY A 65 -8.72 -5.04 -27.85
CA GLY A 65 -7.36 -4.97 -27.30
C GLY A 65 -6.38 -4.20 -28.18
N PHE A 66 -5.10 -4.25 -27.82
CA PHE A 66 -4.01 -3.58 -28.54
C PHE A 66 -3.29 -4.55 -29.48
N LEU A 67 -2.67 -4.08 -30.55
CA LEU A 67 -1.87 -4.99 -31.38
C LEU A 67 -0.64 -5.46 -30.61
N MET A 68 -0.23 -6.73 -30.79
CA MET A 68 0.99 -7.26 -30.19
C MET A 68 2.20 -6.35 -30.43
N ARG A 69 2.35 -5.82 -31.65
CA ARG A 69 3.43 -4.90 -32.02
C ARG A 69 3.50 -3.64 -31.17
N GLU A 70 2.35 -3.13 -30.71
CA GLU A 70 2.29 -1.93 -29.87
C GLU A 70 2.82 -2.25 -28.47
N ILE A 71 2.39 -3.38 -27.89
CA ILE A 71 2.85 -3.79 -26.56
C ILE A 71 4.33 -4.16 -26.59
N THR A 72 4.81 -4.86 -27.62
CA THR A 72 6.24 -5.16 -27.73
C THR A 72 7.08 -3.90 -27.97
N ALA A 73 6.54 -2.87 -28.62
CA ALA A 73 7.22 -1.59 -28.78
C ALA A 73 7.31 -0.84 -27.43
N ASP A 74 6.23 -0.80 -26.67
CA ASP A 74 6.21 -0.22 -25.31
C ASP A 74 7.21 -0.96 -24.39
N ILE A 75 7.30 -2.29 -24.49
CA ILE A 75 8.31 -3.09 -23.77
C ILE A 75 9.73 -2.73 -24.23
N ALA A 76 9.97 -2.66 -25.54
CA ALA A 76 11.28 -2.34 -26.08
C ALA A 76 11.78 -0.95 -25.64
N GLU A 77 10.88 0.03 -25.58
CA GLU A 77 11.15 1.37 -25.07
C GLU A 77 11.63 1.31 -23.61
N GLU A 78 10.90 0.63 -22.73
CA GLU A 78 11.27 0.51 -21.32
C GLU A 78 12.57 -0.26 -21.06
N LEU A 79 12.86 -1.26 -21.88
CA LEU A 79 14.10 -2.03 -21.79
C LEU A 79 15.36 -1.18 -22.06
N GLN A 80 15.24 -0.02 -22.72
CA GLN A 80 16.38 0.88 -22.98
C GLN A 80 16.81 1.67 -21.75
N TYR A 81 15.90 1.89 -20.80
CA TYR A 81 16.14 2.72 -19.63
C TYR A 81 16.51 1.92 -18.38
N GLN A 82 16.63 0.59 -18.49
CA GLN A 82 16.79 -0.30 -17.35
C GLN A 82 17.90 -1.33 -17.61
N ASP A 83 18.67 -1.64 -16.57
CA ASP A 83 19.65 -2.72 -16.61
C ASP A 83 18.97 -4.05 -16.29
N TRP A 84 18.80 -4.88 -17.33
CA TRP A 84 18.23 -6.22 -17.20
C TRP A 84 19.34 -7.27 -17.16
N THR A 85 19.24 -8.17 -16.19
CA THR A 85 20.04 -9.40 -16.17
C THR A 85 19.54 -10.34 -17.27
N PRO A 86 20.41 -10.89 -18.14
CA PRO A 86 19.99 -11.89 -19.12
C PRO A 86 19.33 -13.10 -18.44
N GLU A 87 18.14 -13.48 -18.92
CA GLU A 87 17.41 -14.65 -18.42
C GLU A 87 17.46 -15.77 -19.45
N GLY A 88 18.24 -16.81 -19.14
CA GLY A 88 18.47 -17.97 -20.01
C GLY A 88 19.87 -17.97 -20.63
N ASP A 89 20.41 -19.17 -20.83
CA ASP A 89 21.80 -19.37 -21.27
C ASP A 89 22.09 -18.80 -22.68
N ASP A 90 21.05 -18.64 -23.50
CA ASP A 90 21.13 -18.11 -24.87
C ASP A 90 20.93 -16.59 -24.97
N VAL A 91 20.63 -15.90 -23.86
CA VAL A 91 20.45 -14.44 -23.85
C VAL A 91 21.75 -13.77 -23.47
N THR A 92 22.26 -12.92 -24.35
CA THR A 92 23.46 -12.12 -24.08
C THR A 92 23.13 -10.63 -24.19
N PRO A 93 23.97 -9.73 -23.65
CA PRO A 93 23.81 -8.30 -23.85
C PRO A 93 23.79 -7.89 -25.33
N ALA A 94 24.35 -8.72 -26.24
CA ALA A 94 24.37 -8.49 -27.68
C ALA A 94 23.06 -8.91 -28.39
N THR A 95 22.14 -9.59 -27.69
CA THR A 95 20.84 -9.98 -28.27
C THR A 95 20.05 -8.72 -28.66
N PRO A 96 19.57 -8.60 -29.92
CA PRO A 96 18.82 -7.44 -30.39
C PRO A 96 17.65 -7.07 -29.47
N LEU A 97 17.46 -5.77 -29.23
CA LEU A 97 16.43 -5.25 -28.33
C LEU A 97 15.02 -5.77 -28.67
N ALA A 98 14.68 -5.83 -29.96
CA ALA A 98 13.39 -6.35 -30.41
C ALA A 98 13.16 -7.81 -30.00
N ILE A 99 14.21 -8.64 -30.05
CA ILE A 99 14.14 -10.05 -29.62
C ILE A 99 13.96 -10.10 -28.10
N ARG A 100 14.73 -9.33 -27.34
CA ARG A 100 14.60 -9.24 -25.86
C ARG A 100 13.20 -8.79 -25.45
N ALA A 101 12.61 -7.81 -26.14
CA ALA A 101 11.26 -7.34 -25.88
C ALA A 101 10.20 -8.43 -26.13
N ILE A 102 10.35 -9.22 -27.21
CA ILE A 102 9.48 -10.37 -27.48
C ILE A 102 9.62 -11.44 -26.39
N MET A 103 10.82 -11.69 -25.88
CA MET A 103 11.03 -12.67 -24.79
C MET A 103 10.33 -12.22 -23.51
N VAL A 104 10.48 -10.95 -23.14
CA VAL A 104 9.78 -10.35 -21.98
C VAL A 104 8.26 -10.41 -22.18
N PHE A 105 7.77 -10.07 -23.37
CA PHE A 105 6.35 -10.18 -23.73
C PHE A 105 5.82 -11.61 -23.52
N ASN A 106 6.54 -12.60 -24.06
CA ASN A 106 6.16 -14.01 -23.90
C ASN A 106 6.16 -14.42 -22.43
N ARG A 107 7.14 -13.98 -21.63
CA ARG A 107 7.15 -14.27 -20.19
C ARG A 107 5.95 -13.66 -19.47
N LEU A 108 5.56 -12.43 -19.79
CA LEU A 108 4.36 -11.79 -19.22
C LEU A 108 3.08 -12.53 -19.63
N ARG A 109 3.00 -12.98 -20.88
CA ARG A 109 1.89 -13.80 -21.38
C ARG A 109 1.83 -15.14 -20.65
N ASP A 110 2.94 -15.85 -20.55
CA ASP A 110 3.02 -17.19 -19.95
C ASP A 110 2.78 -17.16 -18.43
N ALA A 111 3.11 -16.04 -17.77
CA ALA A 111 2.75 -15.76 -16.38
C ALA A 111 1.27 -15.35 -16.21
N GLY A 112 0.59 -14.95 -17.29
CA GLY A 112 -0.81 -14.55 -17.29
C GLY A 112 -1.08 -13.08 -16.98
N TRP A 113 -0.06 -12.21 -17.04
CA TRP A 113 -0.24 -10.75 -16.92
C TRP A 113 -1.00 -10.16 -18.11
N ILE A 114 -0.76 -10.72 -19.29
CA ILE A 114 -1.42 -10.33 -20.54
C ILE A 114 -1.98 -11.57 -21.24
N ARG A 115 -3.03 -11.38 -22.02
CA ARG A 115 -3.65 -12.40 -22.87
C ARG A 115 -3.50 -11.99 -24.32
N VAL A 116 -3.30 -12.98 -25.18
CA VAL A 116 -3.24 -12.79 -26.62
C VAL A 116 -4.38 -13.56 -27.24
N ASP A 117 -5.33 -12.85 -27.81
CA ASP A 117 -6.49 -13.40 -28.49
C ASP A 117 -6.41 -13.07 -29.99
N ARG A 118 -6.81 -14.01 -30.83
CA ARG A 118 -6.83 -13.81 -32.27
C ARG A 118 -8.18 -13.25 -32.71
N VAL A 119 -8.17 -12.04 -33.23
CA VAL A 119 -9.35 -11.39 -33.83
C VAL A 119 -9.13 -11.31 -35.33
N GLY A 120 -9.74 -12.25 -36.07
CA GLY A 120 -9.50 -12.45 -37.50
C GLY A 120 -8.06 -12.91 -37.78
N VAL A 121 -7.27 -12.04 -38.42
CA VAL A 121 -5.86 -12.29 -38.75
C VAL A 121 -4.89 -11.57 -37.81
N ARG A 122 -5.39 -10.83 -36.83
CA ARG A 122 -4.57 -10.01 -35.94
C ARG A 122 -4.50 -10.63 -34.55
N GLU A 123 -3.31 -10.59 -33.96
CA GLU A 123 -3.10 -10.92 -32.55
C GLU A 123 -3.31 -9.66 -31.72
N MET A 124 -4.31 -9.74 -30.86
CA MET A 124 -4.73 -8.64 -30.00
C MET A 124 -4.40 -8.97 -28.56
N VAL A 125 -3.88 -8.00 -27.83
CA VAL A 125 -3.41 -8.12 -26.46
C VAL A 125 -4.35 -7.43 -25.52
N THR A 126 -4.75 -8.14 -24.48
CA THR A 126 -5.63 -7.64 -23.40
C THR A 126 -5.03 -7.98 -22.04
N MET A 127 -5.50 -7.30 -20.99
CA MET A 127 -5.26 -7.70 -19.62
C MET A 127 -6.56 -8.26 -19.05
N ALA A 128 -6.50 -9.41 -18.38
CA ALA A 128 -7.69 -10.00 -17.77
C ALA A 128 -8.24 -9.04 -16.68
N PRO A 129 -9.57 -8.85 -16.55
CA PRO A 129 -10.13 -7.91 -15.56
C PRO A 129 -9.67 -8.17 -14.13
N ALA A 130 -9.55 -9.43 -13.72
CA ALA A 130 -9.05 -9.80 -12.40
C ALA A 130 -7.57 -9.42 -12.19
N VAL A 131 -6.75 -9.51 -13.25
CA VAL A 131 -5.33 -9.12 -13.23
C VAL A 131 -5.18 -7.61 -13.23
N ALA A 132 -5.98 -6.88 -14.03
CA ALA A 132 -6.00 -5.41 -14.01
C ALA A 132 -6.45 -4.88 -12.63
N GLN A 133 -7.50 -5.46 -12.05
CA GLN A 133 -7.93 -5.12 -10.70
C GLN A 133 -6.82 -5.40 -9.67
N PHE A 134 -6.14 -6.54 -9.78
CA PHE A 134 -5.03 -6.88 -8.90
C PHE A 134 -3.85 -5.92 -9.07
N MET A 135 -3.49 -5.57 -10.32
CA MET A 135 -2.43 -4.61 -10.62
C MET A 135 -2.72 -3.25 -10.02
N ASN A 136 -3.96 -2.74 -10.15
CA ASN A 136 -4.38 -1.51 -9.46
C ASN A 136 -4.10 -1.57 -7.96
N ARG A 137 -4.43 -2.69 -7.30
CA ARG A 137 -4.17 -2.85 -5.85
C ARG A 137 -2.68 -2.91 -5.52
N LEU A 138 -1.86 -3.52 -6.38
CA LEU A 138 -0.41 -3.52 -6.18
C LEU A 138 0.18 -2.12 -6.36
N VAL A 139 -0.29 -1.37 -7.35
CA VAL A 139 0.14 0.00 -7.60
C VAL A 139 -0.26 0.89 -6.43
N GLU A 140 -1.52 0.83 -6.00
CA GLU A 140 -2.03 1.53 -4.80
C GLU A 140 -1.21 1.16 -3.56
N PHE A 141 -0.88 -0.13 -3.37
CA PHE A 141 -0.06 -0.57 -2.25
C PHE A 141 1.38 -0.04 -2.30
N ALA A 142 1.98 -0.01 -3.49
CA ALA A 142 3.34 0.49 -3.68
C ALA A 142 3.43 2.03 -3.58
N HIS A 143 2.34 2.73 -3.90
CA HIS A 143 2.23 4.17 -3.67
C HIS A 143 2.10 4.43 -2.17
N THR A 144 3.21 4.75 -1.52
CA THR A 144 3.18 5.26 -0.15
C THR A 144 3.03 6.76 -0.20
N GLY A 145 1.84 7.24 0.13
CA GLY A 145 1.54 8.67 0.24
C GLY A 145 0.82 8.95 1.56
N PRO A 146 0.79 10.21 1.99
CA PRO A 146 0.14 10.54 3.24
C PRO A 146 -1.37 10.44 3.07
N GLU A 147 -2.03 9.68 3.94
CA GLU A 147 -3.49 9.74 4.01
C GLU A 147 -3.91 10.87 4.95
N PHE A 148 -4.97 11.58 4.58
CA PHE A 148 -5.57 12.62 5.40
C PHE A 148 -6.71 12.04 6.23
N VAL A 149 -6.55 12.05 7.56
CA VAL A 149 -7.57 11.56 8.50
C VAL A 149 -8.82 12.43 8.41
N SER A 150 -8.65 13.74 8.26
CA SER A 150 -9.72 14.73 8.09
C SER A 150 -10.67 14.36 6.95
N GLY A 151 -10.15 13.98 5.78
CA GLY A 151 -10.93 13.59 4.61
C GLY A 151 -11.75 12.32 4.87
N LYS A 152 -11.11 11.30 5.46
CA LYS A 152 -11.78 10.04 5.84
C LYS A 152 -12.91 10.29 6.84
N ILE A 153 -12.67 11.08 7.90
CA ILE A 153 -13.68 11.39 8.91
C ILE A 153 -14.87 12.16 8.31
N ARG A 154 -14.63 13.16 7.46
CA ARG A 154 -15.70 13.90 6.76
C ARG A 154 -16.54 12.98 5.87
N SER A 155 -15.91 12.05 5.16
CA SER A 155 -16.62 11.11 4.28
C SER A 155 -17.47 10.11 5.07
N ILE A 156 -16.95 9.57 6.18
CA ILE A 156 -17.73 8.70 7.09
C ILE A 156 -18.96 9.45 7.61
N GLU A 157 -18.76 10.67 8.11
CA GLU A 157 -19.84 11.51 8.62
C GLU A 157 -20.91 11.80 7.55
N ALA A 158 -20.47 12.16 6.34
CA ALA A 158 -21.37 12.44 5.22
C ALA A 158 -22.21 11.20 4.83
N ASN A 159 -21.59 10.03 4.71
CA ASN A 159 -22.29 8.78 4.41
C ASN A 159 -23.34 8.43 5.48
N LEU A 160 -23.04 8.64 6.76
CA LEU A 160 -24.01 8.42 7.83
C LEU A 160 -25.16 9.43 7.82
N LYS A 161 -24.88 10.69 7.51
CA LYS A 161 -25.93 11.72 7.35
C LYS A 161 -26.90 11.40 6.23
N LEU A 162 -26.43 10.84 5.11
CA LEU A 162 -27.29 10.42 4.01
C LEU A 162 -28.32 9.36 4.45
N LEU A 163 -27.97 8.47 5.38
CA LEU A 163 -28.87 7.42 5.86
C LEU A 163 -30.09 7.95 6.63
N LEU A 164 -30.08 9.22 7.04
CA LEU A 164 -31.22 9.89 7.66
C LEU A 164 -32.31 10.22 6.63
N ASP A 165 -31.97 10.24 5.34
CA ASP A 165 -32.92 10.32 4.24
C ASP A 165 -33.45 8.91 3.91
N GLU A 166 -34.77 8.79 3.79
CA GLU A 166 -35.46 7.53 3.48
C GLU A 166 -35.13 7.00 2.07
N SER A 167 -34.69 7.86 1.16
CA SER A 167 -34.32 7.50 -0.21
C SER A 167 -32.92 6.87 -0.33
N THR A 168 -32.05 7.09 0.67
CA THR A 168 -30.67 6.57 0.66
C THR A 168 -30.63 5.09 0.99
N ASP A 169 -29.97 4.28 0.17
CA ASP A 169 -29.87 2.84 0.39
C ASP A 169 -28.77 2.43 1.39
N GLY A 170 -28.67 1.12 1.66
CA GLY A 170 -27.70 0.59 2.62
C GLY A 170 -26.23 0.65 2.17
N ALA A 171 -25.95 1.04 0.91
CA ALA A 171 -24.58 1.15 0.41
C ALA A 171 -23.79 2.23 1.17
N SER A 172 -24.44 3.32 1.59
CA SER A 172 -23.82 4.38 2.37
C SER A 172 -23.32 3.90 3.74
N LEU A 173 -24.07 3.01 4.42
CA LEU A 173 -23.62 2.40 5.67
C LEU A 173 -22.39 1.51 5.43
N GLN A 174 -22.44 0.68 4.39
CA GLN A 174 -21.33 -0.18 4.03
C GLN A 174 -20.06 0.61 3.69
N GLU A 175 -20.20 1.73 2.96
CA GLU A 175 -19.07 2.60 2.63
C GLU A 175 -18.51 3.29 3.89
N ALA A 176 -19.36 3.82 4.76
CA ALA A 176 -18.93 4.38 6.04
C ALA A 176 -18.14 3.34 6.86
N ALA A 177 -18.66 2.11 6.97
CA ALA A 177 -18.01 1.00 7.67
C ALA A 177 -16.66 0.61 7.05
N ARG A 178 -16.56 0.58 5.72
CA ARG A 178 -15.31 0.32 5.00
C ARG A 178 -14.27 1.40 5.29
N GLN A 179 -14.66 2.66 5.24
CA GLN A 179 -13.78 3.80 5.50
C GLN A 179 -13.33 3.86 6.96
N SER A 180 -14.22 3.59 7.93
CA SER A 180 -13.85 3.53 9.35
C SER A 180 -12.80 2.46 9.62
N ARG A 181 -12.97 1.26 9.05
CA ARG A 181 -11.97 0.19 9.17
C ARG A 181 -10.64 0.56 8.52
N ALA A 182 -10.67 1.13 7.32
CA ALA A 182 -9.47 1.55 6.60
C ALA A 182 -8.70 2.62 7.38
N LEU A 183 -9.41 3.59 7.97
CA LEU A 183 -8.81 4.64 8.79
C LEU A 183 -8.11 4.08 10.03
N LEU A 184 -8.75 3.19 10.78
CA LEU A 184 -8.14 2.58 11.97
C LEU A 184 -6.91 1.74 11.61
N GLU A 185 -6.99 0.97 10.51
CA GLU A 185 -5.87 0.18 10.02
C GLU A 185 -4.70 1.07 9.61
N HIS A 186 -4.98 2.18 8.93
CA HIS A 186 -3.96 3.15 8.52
C HIS A 186 -3.21 3.74 9.71
N VAL A 187 -3.91 4.23 10.73
CA VAL A 187 -3.28 4.79 11.94
C VAL A 187 -2.45 3.71 12.66
N ARG A 188 -2.95 2.48 12.73
CA ARG A 188 -2.24 1.34 13.33
C ARG A 188 -0.94 1.01 12.57
N ILE A 189 -0.98 0.99 11.24
CA ILE A 189 0.18 0.73 10.37
C ILE A 189 1.18 1.87 10.49
N ALA A 190 0.73 3.13 10.48
CA ALA A 190 1.61 4.30 10.63
C ALA A 190 2.51 4.19 11.86
N GLY A 191 1.97 3.76 13.01
CA GLY A 191 2.78 3.56 14.22
C GLY A 191 3.84 2.45 14.07
N THR A 192 3.53 1.39 13.33
CA THR A 192 4.50 0.31 13.05
C THR A 192 5.59 0.79 12.10
N ASN A 193 5.23 1.54 11.06
CA ASN A 193 6.19 2.06 10.09
C ASN A 193 7.18 3.07 10.70
N VAL A 194 6.73 3.91 11.64
CA VAL A 194 7.64 4.81 12.41
C VAL A 194 8.70 4.00 13.15
N ARG A 195 8.32 2.86 13.73
CA ARG A 195 9.25 1.96 14.42
C ARG A 195 10.24 1.31 13.46
N ASP A 196 9.79 0.85 12.31
CA ASP A 196 10.67 0.22 11.30
C ASP A 196 11.66 1.24 10.71
N LEU A 197 11.19 2.46 10.45
CA LEU A 197 12.04 3.57 10.01
C LEU A 197 13.17 3.86 11.01
N MET A 198 12.89 3.78 12.31
CA MET A 198 13.93 3.94 13.34
C MET A 198 15.02 2.88 13.25
N LEU A 199 14.65 1.62 12.98
CA LEU A 199 15.61 0.54 12.81
C LEU A 199 16.47 0.73 11.57
N GLU A 200 15.91 1.31 10.52
CA GLU A 200 16.62 1.63 9.29
C GLU A 200 17.60 2.80 9.47
N ILE A 201 17.17 3.92 10.07
CA ILE A 201 18.02 5.09 10.31
C ILE A 201 19.19 4.77 11.23
N GLY A 202 19.01 3.89 12.21
CA GLY A 202 20.11 3.42 13.06
C GLY A 202 21.28 2.77 12.27
N ARG A 203 21.07 2.41 11.01
CA ARG A 203 22.10 1.84 10.11
C ARG A 203 22.79 2.88 9.22
N VAL A 204 22.34 4.14 9.22
CA VAL A 204 22.82 5.18 8.30
C VAL A 204 23.65 6.24 9.03
N ASP A 205 24.69 6.75 8.36
CA ASP A 205 25.53 7.85 8.83
C ASP A 205 24.84 9.21 8.61
N ALA A 206 23.91 9.58 9.49
CA ALA A 206 23.14 10.81 9.36
C ALA A 206 23.64 11.96 10.26
N THR A 207 23.74 13.17 9.70
CA THR A 207 24.11 14.41 10.41
C THR A 207 22.94 14.92 11.28
N GLY A 208 23.17 15.07 12.59
CA GLY A 208 22.39 15.85 13.56
C GLY A 208 21.01 16.37 13.17
N GLU A 209 21.02 17.57 12.60
CA GLU A 209 19.84 18.36 12.33
C GLU A 209 18.95 17.79 11.22
N PHE A 210 19.56 17.04 10.30
CA PHE A 210 18.83 16.37 9.22
C PHE A 210 17.87 15.33 9.78
N VAL A 211 18.28 14.51 10.77
CA VAL A 211 17.42 13.44 11.32
C VAL A 211 16.16 14.01 11.98
N ARG A 212 16.27 15.09 12.75
CA ARG A 212 15.12 15.70 13.41
C ARG A 212 14.12 16.28 12.41
N ARG A 213 14.60 17.09 11.44
CA ARG A 213 13.73 17.66 10.40
C ARG A 213 13.17 16.58 9.48
N PHE A 214 13.94 15.53 9.22
CA PHE A 214 13.50 14.36 8.49
C PHE A 214 12.29 13.72 9.18
N PHE A 215 12.31 13.46 10.49
CA PHE A 215 11.14 12.88 11.17
C PHE A 215 9.90 13.78 11.14
N ASP A 216 10.07 15.08 11.42
CA ASP A 216 8.94 16.04 11.43
C ASP A 216 8.28 16.14 10.04
N ASP A 217 9.07 16.11 8.96
CA ASP A 217 8.57 16.19 7.57
C ASP A 217 8.17 14.82 6.99
N TYR A 218 8.77 13.73 7.45
CA TYR A 218 8.58 12.39 6.90
C TYR A 218 7.29 11.73 7.41
N VAL A 219 6.91 11.94 8.68
CA VAL A 219 5.60 11.45 9.17
C VAL A 219 4.44 12.09 8.39
N GLU A 220 4.54 13.38 8.12
CA GLU A 220 3.53 14.13 7.36
C GLU A 220 3.50 13.76 5.88
N ARG A 221 4.66 13.51 5.27
CA ARG A 221 4.75 13.19 3.83
C ARG A 221 4.52 11.72 3.51
N MET A 222 4.73 10.82 4.47
CA MET A 222 4.70 9.37 4.20
C MET A 222 3.51 8.66 4.85
N PHE A 223 2.97 9.16 5.96
CA PHE A 223 1.96 8.43 6.74
C PHE A 223 0.66 9.21 6.96
N ILE A 224 0.68 10.33 7.67
CA ILE A 224 -0.55 11.08 8.00
C ILE A 224 -0.36 12.56 7.70
N GLY A 225 -1.03 13.04 6.65
CA GLY A 225 -0.83 14.38 6.10
C GLY A 225 -1.24 15.52 7.02
N ASP A 226 -2.23 15.29 7.89
CA ASP A 226 -2.79 16.24 8.84
C ASP A 226 -2.40 15.93 10.30
N TYR A 227 -1.27 15.24 10.51
CA TYR A 227 -0.86 14.74 11.82
C TYR A 227 -0.78 15.85 12.90
N LYS A 228 -0.14 16.99 12.62
CA LYS A 228 -0.02 18.12 13.56
C LYS A 228 -1.38 18.71 13.96
N GLU A 229 -2.38 18.56 13.10
CA GLU A 229 -3.71 19.14 13.30
C GLU A 229 -4.67 18.21 14.03
N LEU A 230 -4.35 16.91 14.17
CA LEU A 230 -5.28 15.89 14.67
C LEU A 230 -5.93 16.23 16.02
N ARG A 231 -5.17 16.87 16.92
CA ARG A 231 -5.62 17.25 18.28
C ARG A 231 -6.26 18.64 18.36
N THR A 232 -6.31 19.38 17.25
CA THR A 232 -6.95 20.70 17.22
C THR A 232 -8.48 20.55 17.28
N ARG A 233 -9.15 21.56 17.82
CA ARG A 233 -10.63 21.58 17.89
C ARG A 233 -11.28 21.69 16.51
N GLU A 234 -10.57 22.29 15.55
CA GLU A 234 -11.06 22.52 14.19
C GLU A 234 -10.93 21.27 13.31
N HIS A 235 -10.05 20.35 13.69
CA HIS A 235 -9.82 19.13 12.95
C HIS A 235 -11.07 18.23 12.96
N PRO A 236 -11.48 17.63 11.82
CA PRO A 236 -12.72 16.85 11.72
C PRO A 236 -12.83 15.69 12.71
N LEU A 237 -11.70 15.14 13.16
CA LEU A 237 -11.67 14.09 14.18
C LEU A 237 -12.40 14.49 15.47
N ALA A 238 -12.47 15.79 15.80
CA ALA A 238 -13.23 16.29 16.94
C ALA A 238 -14.74 15.93 16.86
N ARG A 239 -15.29 15.72 15.65
CA ARG A 239 -16.68 15.30 15.42
C ARG A 239 -16.91 13.80 15.57
N ARG A 240 -15.91 13.01 16.00
CA ARG A 240 -16.08 11.56 16.26
C ARG A 240 -17.29 11.26 17.15
N GLN A 241 -17.52 12.06 18.20
CA GLN A 241 -18.66 11.84 19.10
C GLN A 241 -20.01 12.08 18.42
N GLU A 242 -20.08 12.95 17.41
CA GLU A 242 -21.28 13.11 16.58
C GLU A 242 -21.50 11.90 15.68
N ILE A 243 -20.43 11.39 15.06
CA ILE A 243 -20.48 10.14 14.27
C ILE A 243 -21.02 8.98 15.11
N LEU A 244 -20.48 8.77 16.32
CA LEU A 244 -20.93 7.70 17.21
C LEU A 244 -22.40 7.88 17.65
N ARG A 245 -22.85 9.12 17.86
CA ARG A 245 -24.26 9.42 18.13
C ARG A 245 -25.17 9.10 16.95
N MET A 246 -24.75 9.40 15.72
CA MET A 246 -25.52 9.05 14.52
C MET A 246 -25.65 7.53 14.37
N VAL A 247 -24.57 6.78 14.60
CA VAL A 247 -24.61 5.31 14.55
C VAL A 247 -25.58 4.74 15.60
N ALA A 248 -25.51 5.23 16.84
CA ALA A 248 -26.45 4.83 17.88
C ALA A 248 -27.90 5.16 17.51
N HIS A 249 -28.15 6.31 16.89
CA HIS A 249 -29.48 6.68 16.40
C HIS A 249 -29.97 5.74 15.29
N ILE A 250 -29.11 5.38 14.33
CA ILE A 250 -29.42 4.41 13.26
C ILE A 250 -29.80 3.04 13.85
N GLN A 251 -29.08 2.57 14.88
CA GLN A 251 -29.41 1.31 15.54
C GLN A 251 -30.71 1.36 16.35
N GLN A 252 -30.98 2.47 17.04
CA GLN A 252 -32.13 2.60 17.94
C GLN A 252 -33.44 2.90 17.20
N THR A 253 -33.37 3.44 15.99
CA THR A 253 -34.55 3.80 15.20
C THR A 253 -35.03 2.59 14.40
N GLN A 254 -36.12 1.98 14.86
CA GLN A 254 -36.61 0.69 14.34
C GLN A 254 -36.84 0.70 12.82
N ASP A 255 -37.45 1.76 12.28
CA ASP A 255 -37.75 1.84 10.84
C ASP A 255 -36.48 1.97 10.00
N LEU A 256 -35.52 2.80 10.44
CA LEU A 256 -34.21 2.93 9.79
C LEU A 256 -33.44 1.61 9.82
N ARG A 257 -33.38 0.97 10.99
CA ARG A 257 -32.71 -0.33 11.15
C ARG A 257 -33.33 -1.40 10.25
N ALA A 258 -34.65 -1.52 10.26
CA ALA A 258 -35.38 -2.52 9.46
C ALA A 258 -35.14 -2.30 7.96
N ARG A 259 -35.18 -1.03 7.50
CA ARG A 259 -34.91 -0.65 6.11
C ARG A 259 -33.50 -1.04 5.66
N LEU A 260 -32.49 -0.79 6.48
CA LEU A 260 -31.10 -1.13 6.15
C LEU A 260 -30.86 -2.65 6.14
N ILE A 261 -31.43 -3.39 7.10
CA ILE A 261 -31.37 -4.85 7.11
C ILE A 261 -32.06 -5.43 5.86
N GLN A 262 -33.21 -4.88 5.48
CA GLN A 262 -33.92 -5.28 4.25
C GLN A 262 -33.06 -5.08 3.00
N TRP A 263 -32.31 -3.98 2.91
CA TRP A 263 -31.37 -3.77 1.82
C TRP A 263 -30.26 -4.84 1.79
N TYR A 264 -29.68 -5.20 2.95
CA TYR A 264 -28.71 -6.30 3.02
C TYR A 264 -29.31 -7.64 2.60
N LEU A 265 -30.57 -7.91 3.00
CA LEU A 265 -31.29 -9.12 2.63
C LEU A 265 -31.44 -9.26 1.11
N GLU A 266 -31.84 -8.18 0.46
CA GLU A 266 -32.10 -8.13 -0.98
C GLU A 266 -30.83 -8.16 -1.82
N LYS A 267 -29.77 -7.46 -1.38
CA LYS A 267 -28.60 -7.19 -2.22
C LYS A 267 -27.39 -8.09 -1.93
N GLN A 268 -27.22 -8.59 -0.70
CA GLN A 268 -25.96 -9.22 -0.29
C GLN A 268 -26.10 -10.54 0.49
N ALA A 269 -27.21 -10.75 1.18
CA ALA A 269 -27.38 -11.91 2.07
C ALA A 269 -27.97 -13.15 1.38
N GLY A 270 -28.25 -13.09 0.07
CA GLY A 270 -28.83 -14.23 -0.65
C GLY A 270 -30.21 -14.66 -0.12
N ARG A 271 -31.01 -13.70 0.39
CA ARG A 271 -32.31 -13.92 1.04
C ARG A 271 -32.27 -14.65 2.38
N ASP A 272 -31.13 -14.69 3.07
CA ASP A 272 -31.01 -15.15 4.45
C ASP A 272 -31.13 -13.98 5.45
N PRO A 273 -32.22 -13.91 6.26
CA PRO A 273 -32.43 -12.84 7.24
C PRO A 273 -31.36 -12.77 8.33
N THR A 274 -30.93 -13.93 8.86
CA THR A 274 -29.91 -13.99 9.91
C THR A 274 -28.59 -13.46 9.40
N ARG A 275 -28.22 -13.81 8.16
CA ARG A 275 -27.02 -13.28 7.51
C ARG A 275 -27.13 -11.78 7.24
N ALA A 276 -28.29 -11.28 6.81
CA ALA A 276 -28.50 -9.85 6.58
C ALA A 276 -28.30 -9.03 7.86
N GLU A 277 -28.86 -9.49 8.97
CA GLU A 277 -28.74 -8.85 10.28
C GLU A 277 -27.29 -8.89 10.79
N ALA A 278 -26.61 -10.03 10.65
CA ALA A 278 -25.18 -10.12 10.98
C ALA A 278 -24.30 -9.19 10.15
N MET A 279 -24.62 -8.97 8.86
CA MET A 279 -23.90 -8.02 8.00
C MET A 279 -24.11 -6.57 8.43
N PHE A 280 -25.36 -6.21 8.76
CA PHE A 280 -25.70 -4.90 9.32
C PHE A 280 -24.95 -4.64 10.62
N GLU A 281 -25.06 -5.53 11.61
CA GLU A 281 -24.41 -5.34 12.92
C GLU A 281 -22.89 -5.27 12.80
N ARG A 282 -22.29 -6.07 11.92
CA ARG A 282 -20.86 -6.01 11.64
C ARG A 282 -20.45 -4.66 11.06
N ASP A 283 -21.24 -4.09 10.16
CA ASP A 283 -20.91 -2.82 9.51
C ASP A 283 -21.13 -1.65 10.48
N ILE A 284 -22.13 -1.71 11.37
CA ILE A 284 -22.26 -0.79 12.50
C ILE A 284 -21.03 -0.88 13.41
N GLN A 285 -20.65 -2.08 13.85
CA GLN A 285 -19.52 -2.27 14.76
C GLN A 285 -18.22 -1.66 14.20
N LYS A 286 -17.97 -1.78 12.89
CA LYS A 286 -16.79 -1.17 12.25
C LYS A 286 -16.77 0.36 12.37
N VAL A 287 -17.93 1.01 12.35
CA VAL A 287 -18.01 2.46 12.56
C VAL A 287 -17.88 2.79 14.05
N GLU A 288 -18.49 2.00 14.94
CA GLU A 288 -18.36 2.18 16.39
C GLU A 288 -16.91 2.02 16.88
N ASP A 289 -16.12 1.15 16.23
CA ASP A 289 -14.71 0.95 16.51
C ASP A 289 -13.89 2.25 16.39
N LEU A 290 -14.39 3.29 15.71
CA LEU A 290 -13.79 4.63 15.71
C LEU A 290 -13.61 5.19 17.12
N ARG A 291 -14.38 4.72 18.12
CA ARG A 291 -14.16 5.08 19.54
C ARG A 291 -12.73 4.79 19.99
N ARG A 292 -12.09 3.77 19.42
CA ARG A 292 -10.73 3.33 19.76
C ARG A 292 -9.63 4.11 19.03
N ILE A 293 -9.98 5.03 18.14
CA ILE A 293 -8.99 5.77 17.34
C ILE A 293 -7.98 6.53 18.24
N ASP A 294 -8.42 7.05 19.38
CA ASP A 294 -7.55 7.73 20.34
C ASP A 294 -6.45 6.80 20.86
N GLU A 295 -6.77 5.53 21.15
CA GLU A 295 -5.78 4.54 21.61
C GLU A 295 -4.68 4.32 20.56
N TYR A 296 -5.05 4.29 19.27
CA TYR A 296 -4.10 4.13 18.17
C TYR A 296 -3.27 5.38 17.96
N LEU A 297 -3.87 6.57 18.09
CA LEU A 297 -3.18 7.85 17.98
C LEU A 297 -2.22 8.08 19.14
N ASP A 298 -2.62 7.79 20.38
CA ASP A 298 -1.73 7.87 21.54
C ASP A 298 -0.53 6.91 21.39
N ARG A 299 -0.76 5.70 20.87
CA ARG A 299 0.33 4.76 20.56
C ARG A 299 1.26 5.31 19.46
N LEU A 300 0.70 5.90 18.40
CA LEU A 300 1.50 6.55 17.35
C LEU A 300 2.36 7.68 17.93
N ASP A 301 1.77 8.53 18.78
CA ASP A 301 2.49 9.61 19.46
C ASP A 301 3.62 9.07 20.35
N ASP A 302 3.41 7.94 21.03
CA ASP A 302 4.44 7.28 21.81
C ASP A 302 5.58 6.71 20.94
N GLU A 303 5.28 6.13 19.78
CA GLU A 303 6.30 5.67 18.83
C GLU A 303 7.10 6.85 18.27
N ILE A 304 6.43 7.94 17.87
CA ILE A 304 7.09 9.16 17.38
C ILE A 304 7.96 9.80 18.47
N ARG A 305 7.45 9.92 19.70
CA ARG A 305 8.23 10.47 20.82
C ARG A 305 9.46 9.61 21.12
N ARG A 306 9.33 8.28 21.10
CA ARG A 306 10.46 7.35 21.28
C ARG A 306 11.47 7.48 20.14
N ALA A 307 11.00 7.55 18.90
CA ALA A 307 11.82 7.76 17.72
C ALA A 307 12.65 9.04 17.84
N ASN A 308 12.01 10.17 18.17
CA ASN A 308 12.68 11.46 18.37
C ASN A 308 13.72 11.41 19.50
N LYS A 309 13.40 10.77 20.63
CA LYS A 309 14.35 10.64 21.74
C LYS A 309 15.57 9.79 21.36
N LEU A 310 15.36 8.67 20.67
CA LEU A 310 16.44 7.80 20.21
C LEU A 310 17.32 8.50 19.17
N ALA A 311 16.71 9.20 18.22
CA ALA A 311 17.42 10.03 17.26
C ALA A 311 18.32 11.04 17.98
N LEU A 312 17.80 11.83 18.92
CA LEU A 312 18.59 12.81 19.68
C LEU A 312 19.73 12.16 20.47
N ALA A 313 19.50 11.01 21.11
CA ALA A 313 20.54 10.30 21.86
C ALA A 313 21.66 9.78 20.94
N TYR A 314 21.31 9.25 19.77
CA TYR A 314 22.28 8.81 18.77
C TYR A 314 23.14 9.98 18.26
N LEU A 315 22.51 11.13 18.02
CA LEU A 315 23.21 12.34 17.60
C LEU A 315 24.16 12.86 18.67
N ASP A 316 23.72 12.92 19.93
CA ASP A 316 24.56 13.35 21.05
C ASP A 316 25.76 12.40 21.25
N TYR A 317 25.54 11.09 21.15
CA TYR A 317 26.62 10.10 21.17
C TYR A 317 27.64 10.36 20.06
N ARG A 318 27.20 10.55 18.81
CA ARG A 318 28.11 10.80 17.68
C ARG A 318 28.84 12.14 17.80
N LEU A 319 28.15 13.21 18.21
CA LEU A 319 28.79 14.51 18.43
C LEU A 319 29.87 14.44 19.52
N ARG A 320 29.68 13.63 20.56
CA ARG A 320 30.69 13.40 21.60
C ARG A 320 31.81 12.48 21.12
N ALA A 321 31.49 11.43 20.36
CA ALA A 321 32.48 10.50 19.80
C ALA A 321 33.36 11.11 18.70
N ALA A 322 32.90 12.18 18.04
CA ALA A 322 33.70 12.94 17.08
C ALA A 322 34.70 13.91 17.75
N ARG A 323 34.43 14.39 18.96
CA ARG A 323 35.30 15.34 19.69
C ARG A 323 36.71 14.84 20.07
N PRO A 324 36.99 13.55 20.39
CA PRO A 324 38.35 13.12 20.70
C PRO A 324 39.30 13.17 19.49
N LEU A 325 38.80 13.33 18.26
CA LEU A 325 39.67 13.49 17.09
C LEU A 325 40.33 14.88 17.05
N ASP A 326 39.61 15.94 17.46
CA ASP A 326 40.15 17.31 17.49
C ASP A 326 41.20 17.47 18.60
N GLU A 327 41.03 16.81 19.74
CA GLU A 327 42.04 16.78 20.82
C GLU A 327 43.29 15.99 20.40
N LEU A 328 43.13 14.89 19.66
CA LEU A 328 44.26 14.11 19.12
C LEU A 328 44.99 14.85 17.99
N ILE A 329 44.28 15.62 17.15
CA ILE A 329 44.89 16.45 16.10
C ILE A 329 45.63 17.64 16.72
N ASN A 330 45.09 18.29 17.75
CA ASN A 330 45.77 19.37 18.45
C ASN A 330 46.99 18.86 19.25
N GLN A 331 46.90 17.69 19.88
CA GLN A 331 48.08 17.05 20.48
C GLN A 331 49.14 16.71 19.43
N ALA A 332 48.75 16.18 18.26
CA ALA A 332 49.70 15.89 17.18
C ALA A 332 50.32 17.17 16.57
N ALA A 333 49.59 18.29 16.55
CA ALA A 333 50.12 19.59 16.12
C ALA A 333 51.09 20.19 17.14
N ASP A 334 50.81 20.07 18.44
CA ASP A 334 51.70 20.52 19.52
C ASP A 334 53.00 19.69 19.59
N PHE A 335 52.96 18.40 19.21
CA PHE A 335 54.17 17.58 19.08
C PHE A 335 55.02 17.92 17.84
N GLY A 336 54.46 18.62 16.84
CA GLY A 336 55.15 19.00 15.60
C GLY A 336 55.98 20.30 15.69
N ASP A 337 55.72 21.15 16.68
CA ASP A 337 56.37 22.47 16.81
C ASP A 337 57.52 22.50 17.85
N GLY A 338 57.77 21.37 18.53
CA GLY A 338 58.80 21.24 19.57
C GLY A 338 60.21 20.86 19.10
N ASP A 339 60.42 20.48 17.84
CA ASP A 339 61.70 19.89 17.37
C ASP A 339 62.52 20.78 16.40
N GLN A 340 62.46 22.11 16.57
CA GLN A 340 63.35 23.05 15.87
C GLN A 340 64.42 23.70 16.77
N SER A 341 64.83 23.03 17.85
CA SER A 341 65.89 23.53 18.74
C SER A 341 67.11 22.61 18.84
N PHE A 342 67.54 21.96 17.75
CA PHE A 342 68.86 21.30 17.73
C PHE A 342 69.53 21.23 16.35
N ARG A 343 69.83 22.38 15.72
CA ARG A 343 70.94 22.50 14.75
C ARG A 343 71.64 23.87 14.85
N ARG A 344 72.56 23.96 15.80
CA ARG A 344 73.74 24.84 15.72
C ARG A 344 74.97 24.04 16.10
N THR A 345 75.71 23.57 15.09
CA THR A 345 77.18 23.71 15.03
C THR A 345 77.60 23.59 13.58
#